data_AF-R6ZVR3-F1
#
_entry.id   AF-R6ZVR3-F1
#
_cell.length_a   1.000
_cell.length_b   1.000
_cell.length_c   1.000
_cell.angle_alpha   90.00
_cell.angle_beta   90.00
_cell.angle_gamma   90.00
#
_symmetry.space_group_name_H-M   'P 1'
#
loop_
_entity.id
_entity.type
_entity.pdbx_description
1 polymer ?
#
loop_
_entity_poly.entity_id
_entity_poly.type
_entity_poly.pdbx_seq_one_letter_code
_entity_poly.pdbx_strand_id
1 'polypeptide(L)'
;MKRLMFLVAAILGCHSMQAQYFCTTEGTELHYVNYDEIGQSTSDETMTVSKVVKADGKVQASYYDKIVTTKAKNNTSYTLFNWSYDGANTVCTEDLMYGPYVDSDSDPDKYNEAARLGLLEKLKFKGDNSFTIKDGAKGGESIPDRSYQWVRNMLKNDVNISGAAYMGNETISTTAGKFDCVKISYLQRTKIVLKTTTLRVTEWYAEGVGLVKSEAYDTKGKLDSKTLLVKIVKK
;
A
#
# COMPACT_ATOMS: atom_id res chain seq x y z
N MET A 1 -52.17 -23.22 36.59
CA MET A 1 -50.93 -23.70 35.94
C MET A 1 -50.64 -22.83 34.72
N LYS A 2 -49.91 -21.71 34.89
CA LYS A 2 -49.49 -20.85 33.78
C LYS A 2 -48.07 -21.25 33.38
N ARG A 3 -47.90 -21.81 32.18
CA ARG A 3 -46.59 -22.16 31.62
C ARG A 3 -45.90 -20.86 31.20
N LEU A 4 -44.81 -20.52 31.89
CA LEU A 4 -43.93 -19.41 31.53
C LEU A 4 -42.98 -19.91 30.44
N MET A 5 -43.20 -19.51 29.19
CA MET A 5 -42.23 -19.74 28.11
C MET A 5 -41.09 -18.72 28.26
N PHE A 6 -39.88 -19.20 28.55
CA PHE A 6 -38.66 -18.41 28.44
C PHE A 6 -38.26 -18.32 26.96
N LEU A 7 -38.37 -17.13 26.38
CA LEU A 7 -37.81 -16.81 25.07
C LEU A 7 -36.32 -16.47 25.26
N VAL A 8 -35.41 -17.32 24.81
CA VAL A 8 -33.97 -17.02 24.76
C VAL A 8 -33.72 -16.20 23.50
N ALA A 9 -33.56 -14.88 23.64
CA ALA A 9 -33.09 -14.02 22.57
C ALA A 9 -31.58 -14.25 22.37
N ALA A 10 -31.20 -14.92 21.28
CA ALA A 10 -29.82 -15.00 20.85
C ALA A 10 -29.39 -13.61 20.35
N ILE A 11 -28.61 -12.90 21.17
CA ILE A 11 -27.92 -11.68 20.74
C ILE A 11 -26.84 -12.12 19.75
N LEU A 12 -27.17 -12.07 18.46
CA LEU A 12 -26.16 -12.04 17.39
C LEU A 12 -25.36 -10.76 17.59
N GLY A 13 -24.30 -10.84 18.38
CA GLY A 13 -23.26 -9.82 18.40
C GLY A 13 -22.72 -9.71 16.98
N CYS A 14 -23.12 -8.66 16.27
CA CYS A 14 -22.45 -8.24 15.07
C CYS A 14 -21.06 -7.78 15.51
N HIS A 15 -20.13 -8.72 15.64
CA HIS A 15 -18.73 -8.37 15.66
C HIS A 15 -18.49 -7.72 14.31
N SER A 16 -18.41 -6.39 14.28
CA SER A 16 -17.85 -5.69 13.14
C SER A 16 -16.48 -6.32 12.94
N MET A 17 -16.33 -7.10 11.86
CA MET A 17 -15.02 -7.56 11.42
C MET A 17 -14.20 -6.30 11.18
N GLN A 18 -13.25 -6.06 12.08
CA GLN A 18 -12.30 -4.96 12.01
C GLN A 18 -11.28 -5.34 10.94
N ALA A 19 -11.38 -4.70 9.78
CA ALA A 19 -10.64 -5.08 8.59
C ALA A 19 -9.31 -4.31 8.52
N GLN A 20 -8.32 -4.79 9.24
CA GLN A 20 -6.96 -4.26 9.14
C GLN A 20 -6.30 -4.73 7.83
N TYR A 21 -6.03 -3.83 6.88
CA TYR A 21 -5.47 -4.19 5.56
C TYR A 21 -3.94 -4.19 5.53
N PHE A 22 -3.28 -4.70 6.57
CA PHE A 22 -1.83 -4.83 6.62
C PHE A 22 -1.39 -5.92 7.61
N CYS A 23 -0.23 -6.53 7.36
CA CYS A 23 0.37 -7.54 8.23
C CYS A 23 0.90 -7.00 9.56
N THR A 24 0.59 -7.70 10.67
CA THR A 24 1.03 -7.30 12.02
C THR A 24 1.87 -8.35 12.73
N THR A 25 2.52 -9.23 11.95
CA THR A 25 3.44 -10.25 12.48
C THR A 25 4.87 -9.85 12.14
N GLU A 26 5.60 -9.32 13.13
CA GLU A 26 7.01 -8.91 12.98
C GLU A 26 7.88 -10.04 12.40
N GLY A 27 8.73 -9.67 11.43
CA GLY A 27 9.60 -10.57 10.69
C GLY A 27 8.91 -11.33 9.54
N THR A 28 7.62 -11.11 9.31
CA THR A 28 6.97 -11.63 8.08
C THR A 28 7.52 -10.87 6.87
N GLU A 29 7.81 -11.61 5.80
CA GLU A 29 8.21 -11.07 4.51
C GLU A 29 7.09 -11.27 3.48
N LEU A 30 6.75 -10.19 2.76
CA LEU A 30 5.88 -10.19 1.59
C LEU A 30 6.76 -9.95 0.37
N HIS A 31 6.77 -10.91 -0.55
CA HIS A 31 7.60 -10.87 -1.75
C HIS A 31 6.75 -10.47 -2.95
N TYR A 32 7.15 -9.42 -3.67
CA TYR A 32 6.47 -8.96 -4.87
C TYR A 32 7.35 -9.05 -6.11
N VAL A 33 6.71 -9.15 -7.27
CA VAL A 33 7.36 -9.00 -8.58
C VAL A 33 6.63 -7.91 -9.34
N ASN A 34 7.40 -6.98 -9.90
CA ASN A 34 6.92 -5.93 -10.78
C ASN A 34 7.18 -6.29 -12.24
N TYR A 35 6.25 -5.90 -13.11
CA TYR A 35 6.27 -6.16 -14.53
C TYR A 35 6.00 -4.87 -15.32
N ASP A 36 6.63 -4.77 -16.49
CA ASP A 36 6.38 -3.70 -17.46
C ASP A 36 5.16 -3.97 -18.36
N GLU A 37 4.92 -3.04 -19.28
CA GLU A 37 3.86 -3.07 -20.29
C GLU A 37 3.83 -4.32 -21.20
N ILE A 38 4.95 -5.05 -21.32
CA ILE A 38 5.04 -6.29 -22.11
C ILE A 38 5.10 -7.55 -21.24
N GLY A 39 4.96 -7.40 -19.93
CA GLY A 39 4.99 -8.52 -18.97
C GLY A 39 6.40 -9.01 -18.64
N GLN A 40 7.45 -8.24 -18.94
CA GLN A 40 8.80 -8.54 -18.48
C GLN A 40 8.97 -8.07 -17.04
N SER A 41 9.56 -8.91 -16.19
CA SER A 41 9.89 -8.53 -14.81
C SER A 41 10.89 -7.36 -14.80
N THR A 42 10.58 -6.32 -14.04
CA THR A 42 11.38 -5.10 -13.87
C THR A 42 12.07 -5.04 -12.52
N SER A 43 11.47 -5.58 -11.46
CA SER A 43 12.08 -5.72 -10.15
C SER A 43 11.43 -6.81 -9.31
N ASP A 44 12.19 -7.29 -8.33
CA ASP A 44 11.72 -8.09 -7.21
C ASP A 44 11.76 -7.26 -5.93
N GLU A 45 10.75 -7.40 -5.07
CA GLU A 45 10.62 -6.66 -3.81
C GLU A 45 10.52 -7.61 -2.63
N THR A 46 11.14 -7.25 -1.52
CA THR A 46 11.03 -7.95 -0.24
C THR A 46 10.63 -6.95 0.84
N MET A 47 9.33 -6.91 1.11
CA MET A 47 8.72 -6.06 2.12
C MET A 47 8.71 -6.82 3.46
N THR A 48 9.43 -6.31 4.45
CA THR A 48 9.57 -6.94 5.76
C THR A 48 8.84 -6.14 6.84
N VAL A 49 7.99 -6.80 7.62
CA VAL A 49 7.34 -6.22 8.80
C VAL A 49 8.39 -6.03 9.90
N SER A 50 8.91 -4.82 10.09
CA SER A 50 10.06 -4.57 10.98
C SER A 50 9.65 -4.29 12.43
N LYS A 51 8.54 -3.60 12.64
CA LYS A 51 8.05 -3.25 13.98
C LYS A 51 6.53 -3.17 14.01
N VAL A 52 5.92 -3.68 15.08
CA VAL A 52 4.48 -3.61 15.32
C VAL A 52 4.23 -3.07 16.72
N VAL A 53 3.35 -2.08 16.84
CA VAL A 53 2.93 -1.50 18.12
C VAL A 53 1.42 -1.61 18.23
N LYS A 54 0.94 -2.18 19.34
CA LYS A 54 -0.49 -2.31 19.66
C LYS A 54 -0.75 -1.60 20.98
N ALA A 55 -1.58 -0.57 20.95
CA ALA A 55 -1.94 0.21 22.14
C ALA A 55 -3.35 0.79 21.98
N ASP A 56 -4.17 0.69 23.03
CA ASP A 56 -5.53 1.29 23.09
C ASP A 56 -6.43 0.97 21.89
N GLY A 57 -6.39 -0.28 21.42
CA GLY A 57 -7.17 -0.72 20.25
C GLY A 57 -6.66 -0.22 18.90
N LYS A 58 -5.59 0.60 18.90
CA LYS A 58 -4.89 1.04 17.70
C LYS A 58 -3.70 0.13 17.42
N VAL A 59 -3.41 -0.03 16.15
CA VAL A 59 -2.27 -0.85 15.70
C VAL A 59 -1.46 -0.03 14.72
N GLN A 60 -0.14 -0.06 14.87
CA GLN A 60 0.80 0.54 13.94
C GLN A 60 1.81 -0.51 13.51
N ALA A 61 2.26 -0.43 12.26
CA ALA A 61 3.40 -1.22 11.81
C ALA A 61 4.32 -0.39 10.91
N SER A 62 5.61 -0.60 11.04
CA SER A 62 6.61 -0.08 10.12
C SER A 62 7.18 -1.22 9.30
N TYR A 63 7.25 -1.05 7.99
CA TYR A 63 7.89 -1.99 7.07
C TYR A 63 9.07 -1.30 6.40
N TYR A 64 10.08 -2.09 6.05
CA TYR A 64 11.03 -1.71 5.01
C TYR A 64 10.81 -2.61 3.81
N ASP A 65 10.89 -2.02 2.62
CA ASP A 65 10.88 -2.73 1.36
C ASP A 65 12.28 -2.68 0.76
N LYS A 66 12.77 -3.83 0.30
CA LYS A 66 14.01 -3.95 -0.48
C LYS A 66 13.63 -4.25 -1.93
N ILE A 67 13.91 -3.30 -2.82
CA ILE A 67 13.59 -3.38 -4.24
C ILE A 67 14.88 -3.67 -5.02
N VAL A 68 14.90 -4.76 -5.77
CA VAL A 68 16.02 -5.16 -6.64
C VAL A 68 15.61 -5.03 -8.10
N THR A 69 16.07 -3.98 -8.78
CA THR A 69 15.75 -3.70 -10.19
C THR A 69 16.55 -4.58 -11.14
N THR A 70 15.90 -5.19 -12.11
CA THR A 70 16.54 -6.04 -13.11
C THR A 70 17.40 -5.18 -14.07
N LYS A 71 18.56 -5.70 -14.49
CA LYS A 71 19.44 -5.10 -15.52
C LYS A 71 19.99 -3.70 -15.21
N ALA A 72 19.98 -3.26 -13.94
CA ALA A 72 20.61 -2.02 -13.49
C ALA A 72 21.94 -2.30 -12.76
N LYS A 73 22.88 -1.34 -12.80
CA LYS A 73 24.02 -1.30 -11.86
C LYS A 73 23.54 -0.62 -10.57
N ASN A 74 24.06 -1.02 -9.42
CA ASN A 74 23.63 -0.50 -8.10
C ASN A 74 22.09 -0.54 -7.98
N ASN A 75 21.53 -1.71 -8.26
CA ASN A 75 20.12 -1.92 -8.53
C ASN A 75 19.25 -2.17 -7.30
N THR A 76 19.83 -2.10 -6.10
CA THR A 76 19.09 -2.30 -4.87
C THR A 76 18.72 -0.95 -4.30
N SER A 77 17.47 -0.82 -3.91
CA SER A 77 16.94 0.35 -3.24
C SER A 77 16.00 -0.05 -2.11
N TYR A 78 15.66 0.93 -1.27
CA TYR A 78 14.78 0.70 -0.13
C TYR A 78 13.75 1.81 0.00
N THR A 79 12.59 1.43 0.54
CA THR A 79 11.45 2.30 0.84
C THR A 79 10.89 1.93 2.21
N LEU A 80 10.30 2.88 2.93
CA LEU A 80 9.60 2.61 4.19
C LEU A 80 8.11 2.79 4.03
N PHE A 81 7.34 1.92 4.68
CA PHE A 81 5.89 2.02 4.78
C PHE A 81 5.51 2.10 6.26
N ASN A 82 4.72 3.12 6.62
CA ASN A 82 4.08 3.20 7.93
C ASN A 82 2.60 2.90 7.77
N TRP A 83 2.14 1.88 8.47
CA TRP A 83 0.75 1.49 8.54
C TRP A 83 0.18 1.86 9.90
N SER A 84 -1.08 2.29 9.91
CA SER A 84 -1.85 2.46 11.13
C SER A 84 -3.28 1.99 10.95
N TYR A 85 -3.87 1.50 12.03
CA TYR A 85 -5.26 1.11 12.13
C TYR A 85 -5.84 1.75 13.38
N ASP A 86 -6.93 2.51 13.23
CA ASP A 86 -7.58 3.24 14.32
C ASP A 86 -8.84 2.56 14.87
N GLY A 87 -9.19 1.37 14.36
CA GLY A 87 -10.44 0.67 14.67
C GLY A 87 -11.53 0.82 13.60
N ALA A 88 -11.32 1.67 12.58
CA ALA A 88 -12.24 1.85 11.46
C ALA A 88 -11.53 2.08 10.11
N ASN A 89 -10.30 2.59 10.12
CA ASN A 89 -9.53 2.90 8.92
C ASN A 89 -8.13 2.33 9.04
N THR A 90 -7.69 1.68 7.97
CA THR A 90 -6.29 1.43 7.69
C THR A 90 -5.72 2.65 6.94
N VAL A 91 -4.60 3.19 7.40
CA VAL A 91 -3.85 4.25 6.71
C VAL A 91 -2.44 3.77 6.44
N CYS A 92 -2.02 3.87 5.18
CA CYS A 92 -0.65 3.65 4.74
C CYS A 92 0.00 4.99 4.41
N THR A 93 1.22 5.21 4.87
CA THR A 93 2.11 6.27 4.40
C THR A 93 3.37 5.61 3.85
N GLU A 94 3.54 5.67 2.53
CA GLU A 94 4.71 5.17 1.82
C GLU A 94 5.71 6.28 1.57
N ASP A 95 7.00 6.02 1.74
CA ASP A 95 8.03 6.95 1.29
C ASP A 95 8.05 7.09 -0.23
N LEU A 96 7.65 8.28 -0.71
CA LEU A 96 7.91 8.79 -2.05
C LEU A 96 7.82 7.72 -3.15
N MET A 97 6.58 7.26 -3.41
CA MET A 97 6.08 6.28 -4.40
C MET A 97 6.88 6.07 -5.71
N TYR A 98 7.79 6.96 -6.10
CA TYR A 98 8.46 6.99 -7.40
C TYR A 98 9.99 7.21 -7.35
N GLY A 99 10.65 7.02 -6.21
CA GLY A 99 12.11 7.08 -6.20
C GLY A 99 12.75 6.55 -4.93
N PRO A 100 13.87 5.83 -5.05
CA PRO A 100 14.49 5.15 -3.91
C PRO A 100 14.99 6.14 -2.85
N TYR A 101 14.87 5.76 -1.57
CA TYR A 101 15.35 6.52 -0.42
C TYR A 101 16.89 6.75 -0.45
N VAL A 102 17.70 5.89 -1.10
CA VAL A 102 19.18 6.02 -1.17
C VAL A 102 19.82 5.58 -2.49
N ASP A 103 20.81 6.35 -2.97
CA ASP A 103 21.79 6.00 -4.02
C ASP A 103 22.95 5.12 -3.46
N SER A 104 22.63 4.04 -2.74
CA SER A 104 23.53 3.16 -1.97
C SER A 104 23.73 3.53 -0.48
N ASP A 105 23.13 2.73 0.41
CA ASP A 105 23.68 2.37 1.71
C ASP A 105 23.06 1.02 2.11
N SER A 106 23.84 0.13 2.69
CA SER A 106 23.57 -1.32 2.76
C SER A 106 22.93 -1.79 4.06
N ASP A 107 22.40 -0.90 4.89
CA ASP A 107 21.99 -1.21 6.26
C ASP A 107 20.53 -0.83 6.56
N PRO A 108 19.58 -1.79 6.52
CA PRO A 108 18.15 -1.54 6.76
C PRO A 108 17.87 -0.93 8.14
N ASP A 109 18.75 -1.10 9.14
CA ASP A 109 18.55 -0.54 10.49
C ASP A 109 18.66 0.99 10.52
N LYS A 110 19.29 1.59 9.49
CA LYS A 110 19.38 3.04 9.34
C LYS A 110 18.12 3.67 8.75
N TYR A 111 17.21 2.85 8.22
CA TYR A 111 15.97 3.31 7.61
C TYR A 111 14.88 3.38 8.69
N ASN A 112 14.75 4.55 9.29
CA ASN A 112 13.78 4.82 10.36
C ASN A 112 13.08 6.18 10.16
N GLU A 113 12.17 6.52 11.07
CA GLU A 113 11.38 7.75 10.98
C GLU A 113 12.23 9.04 10.93
N ALA A 114 13.33 9.09 11.69
CA ALA A 114 14.22 10.25 11.65
C ALA A 114 14.89 10.39 10.28
N ALA A 115 15.29 9.27 9.70
CA ALA A 115 15.82 9.20 8.35
C ALA A 115 14.77 9.68 7.33
N ARG A 116 13.52 9.22 7.43
CA ARG A 116 12.39 9.70 6.61
C ARG A 116 12.25 11.22 6.68
N LEU A 117 12.17 11.79 7.88
CA LEU A 117 12.02 13.24 8.07
C LEU A 117 13.16 14.03 7.42
N GLY A 118 14.40 13.57 7.59
CA GLY A 118 15.56 14.17 6.92
C GLY A 118 15.48 14.10 5.39
N LEU A 119 14.94 13.02 4.82
CA LEU A 119 14.73 12.92 3.38
C LEU A 119 13.62 13.86 2.88
N LEU A 120 12.50 13.93 3.60
CA LEU A 120 11.40 14.84 3.25
C LEU A 120 11.88 16.30 3.23
N GLU A 121 12.69 16.70 4.20
CA GLU A 121 13.32 18.02 4.20
C GLU A 121 14.28 18.21 3.00
N LYS A 122 15.21 17.26 2.79
CA LYS A 122 16.18 17.29 1.69
C LYS A 122 15.49 17.41 0.33
N LEU A 123 14.39 16.69 0.12
CA LEU A 123 13.62 16.69 -1.12
C LEU A 123 12.54 17.77 -1.15
N LYS A 124 12.48 18.66 -0.16
CA LYS A 124 11.48 19.74 -0.08
C LYS A 124 10.05 19.22 -0.27
N PHE A 125 9.77 18.06 0.32
CA PHE A 125 8.47 17.41 0.23
C PHE A 125 7.38 18.31 0.78
N LYS A 126 6.23 18.37 0.10
CA LYS A 126 5.03 19.04 0.58
C LYS A 126 3.79 18.25 0.17
N GLY A 127 2.79 18.23 1.04
CA GLY A 127 1.52 17.58 0.79
C GLY A 127 1.37 16.30 1.59
N ASP A 128 0.52 15.41 1.08
CA ASP A 128 0.11 14.19 1.77
C ASP A 128 0.14 13.01 0.79
N ASN A 129 1.01 12.05 1.09
CA ASN A 129 1.21 10.79 0.39
C ASN A 129 0.58 9.60 1.14
N SER A 130 -0.30 9.87 2.11
CA SER A 130 -1.03 8.80 2.77
C SER A 130 -2.22 8.31 1.94
N PHE A 131 -2.52 7.03 2.07
CA PHE A 131 -3.66 6.36 1.47
C PHE A 131 -4.50 5.69 2.56
N THR A 132 -5.82 5.81 2.46
CA THR A 132 -6.77 5.34 3.48
C THR A 132 -7.68 4.27 2.90
N ILE A 133 -7.76 3.14 3.59
CA ILE A 133 -8.67 2.02 3.32
C ILE A 133 -9.61 1.90 4.51
N LYS A 134 -10.89 2.16 4.28
CA LYS A 134 -11.95 2.14 5.28
C LYS A 134 -12.55 0.75 5.43
N ASP A 135 -12.81 0.36 6.67
CA ASP A 135 -13.47 -0.89 7.00
C ASP A 135 -14.91 -0.92 6.49
N GLY A 136 -15.31 -2.04 5.88
CA GLY A 136 -16.66 -2.21 5.36
C GLY A 136 -17.05 -1.19 4.29
N ALA A 137 -16.06 -0.59 3.60
CA ALA A 137 -16.31 0.33 2.50
C ALA A 137 -17.17 -0.33 1.42
N LYS A 138 -18.15 0.41 0.90
CA LYS A 138 -19.07 -0.09 -0.12
C LYS A 138 -18.58 0.27 -1.51
N GLY A 139 -18.87 -0.58 -2.49
CA GLY A 139 -18.63 -0.25 -3.90
C GLY A 139 -19.29 1.08 -4.29
N GLY A 140 -18.52 1.94 -4.95
CA GLY A 140 -18.90 3.30 -5.35
C GLY A 140 -18.58 4.39 -4.32
N GLU A 141 -18.21 4.04 -3.09
CA GLU A 141 -17.77 5.04 -2.10
C GLU A 141 -16.46 5.71 -2.53
N SER A 142 -16.42 7.03 -2.48
CA SER A 142 -15.23 7.80 -2.87
C SER A 142 -14.21 7.89 -1.74
N ILE A 143 -12.93 7.94 -2.12
CA ILE A 143 -11.79 8.20 -1.26
C ILE A 143 -11.28 9.61 -1.56
N PRO A 144 -10.92 10.43 -0.55
CA PRO A 144 -10.44 11.78 -0.77
C PRO A 144 -9.23 11.85 -1.70
N ASP A 145 -9.23 12.86 -2.58
CA ASP A 145 -8.09 13.18 -3.42
C ASP A 145 -6.85 13.52 -2.57
N ARG A 146 -5.68 13.17 -3.08
CA ARG A 146 -4.39 13.44 -2.45
C ARG A 146 -3.44 14.14 -3.42
N SER A 147 -2.59 14.99 -2.89
CA SER A 147 -1.56 15.64 -3.68
C SER A 147 -0.31 15.84 -2.87
N TYR A 148 0.82 15.56 -3.49
CA TYR A 148 2.13 15.82 -2.90
C TYR A 148 3.15 16.16 -3.97
N GLN A 149 4.23 16.81 -3.55
CA GLN A 149 5.30 17.25 -4.42
C GLN A 149 6.66 17.10 -3.73
N TRP A 150 7.70 16.90 -4.52
CA TRP A 150 9.09 16.89 -4.07
C TRP A 150 10.03 17.37 -5.17
N VAL A 151 11.27 17.68 -4.81
CA VAL A 151 12.32 18.15 -5.70
C VAL A 151 13.47 17.15 -5.67
N ARG A 152 13.76 16.50 -6.80
CA ARG A 152 14.89 15.59 -6.97
C ARG A 152 15.76 16.09 -8.12
N ASN A 153 17.07 16.24 -7.90
CA ASN A 153 18.03 16.74 -8.91
C ASN A 153 17.56 18.06 -9.58
N MET A 154 17.04 19.00 -8.78
CA MET A 154 16.44 20.27 -9.22
C MET A 154 15.16 20.14 -10.06
N LEU A 155 14.66 18.93 -10.32
CA LEU A 155 13.41 18.68 -11.00
C LEU A 155 12.27 18.59 -9.99
N LYS A 156 11.24 19.44 -10.18
CA LYS A 156 10.00 19.36 -9.42
C LYS A 156 9.15 18.22 -9.94
N ASN A 157 8.70 17.37 -9.01
CA ASN A 157 7.76 16.29 -9.25
C ASN A 157 6.49 16.62 -8.48
N ASP A 158 5.36 16.62 -9.17
CA ASP A 158 4.03 16.81 -8.60
C ASP A 158 3.21 15.54 -8.86
N VAL A 159 2.61 14.97 -7.82
CA VAL A 159 1.69 13.84 -7.92
C VAL A 159 0.31 14.26 -7.41
N ASN A 160 -0.71 13.90 -8.17
CA ASN A 160 -2.11 14.03 -7.78
C ASN A 160 -2.80 12.68 -7.95
N ILE A 161 -3.42 12.21 -6.87
CA ILE A 161 -4.30 11.04 -6.84
C ILE A 161 -5.71 11.60 -6.78
N SER A 162 -6.54 11.26 -7.77
CA SER A 162 -7.89 11.78 -7.89
C SER A 162 -8.90 10.73 -8.29
N GLY A 163 -10.16 10.99 -7.93
CA GLY A 163 -11.28 10.11 -8.29
C GLY A 163 -11.13 8.70 -7.73
N ALA A 164 -10.47 8.58 -6.58
CA ALA A 164 -10.27 7.31 -5.93
C ALA A 164 -11.61 6.78 -5.40
N ALA A 165 -11.90 5.50 -5.62
CA ALA A 165 -13.14 4.88 -5.17
C ALA A 165 -12.96 3.38 -4.88
N TYR A 166 -13.74 2.90 -3.91
CA TYR A 166 -13.89 1.46 -3.67
C TYR A 166 -14.74 0.86 -4.79
N MET A 167 -14.24 -0.18 -5.44
CA MET A 167 -14.90 -0.85 -6.57
C MET A 167 -15.66 -2.11 -6.13
N GLY A 168 -15.68 -2.41 -4.83
CA GLY A 168 -16.23 -3.63 -4.25
C GLY A 168 -15.13 -4.63 -3.86
N ASN A 169 -15.50 -5.89 -3.74
CA ASN A 169 -14.59 -6.97 -3.37
C ASN A 169 -14.36 -7.91 -4.54
N GLU A 170 -13.13 -8.44 -4.65
CA GLU A 170 -12.73 -9.38 -5.69
C GLU A 170 -11.73 -10.38 -5.11
N THR A 171 -11.93 -11.67 -5.37
CA THR A 171 -10.97 -12.69 -4.94
C THR A 171 -9.81 -12.80 -5.94
N ILE A 172 -8.60 -12.49 -5.49
CA ILE A 172 -7.38 -12.54 -6.31
C ILE A 172 -6.59 -13.80 -5.99
N SER A 173 -6.17 -14.52 -7.03
CA SER A 173 -5.30 -15.69 -6.91
C SER A 173 -3.91 -15.35 -7.44
N THR A 174 -2.89 -15.61 -6.63
CA THR A 174 -1.47 -15.48 -6.97
C THR A 174 -0.72 -16.73 -6.54
N THR A 175 0.59 -16.80 -6.77
CA THR A 175 1.43 -17.88 -6.23
C THR A 175 1.56 -17.83 -4.70
N ALA A 176 1.23 -16.69 -4.07
CA ALA A 176 1.21 -16.56 -2.61
C ALA A 176 -0.06 -17.14 -1.98
N GLY A 177 -1.12 -17.39 -2.77
CA GLY A 177 -2.39 -17.89 -2.29
C GLY A 177 -3.60 -17.26 -2.98
N LYS A 178 -4.76 -17.41 -2.36
CA LYS A 178 -6.04 -16.84 -2.81
C LYS A 178 -6.57 -15.92 -1.72
N PHE A 179 -6.90 -14.69 -2.08
CA PHE A 179 -7.19 -13.61 -1.14
C PHE A 179 -8.49 -12.91 -1.53
N ASP A 180 -9.39 -12.72 -0.57
CA ASP A 180 -10.55 -11.85 -0.74
C ASP A 180 -10.11 -10.40 -0.52
N CYS A 181 -10.07 -9.63 -1.59
CA CYS A 181 -9.53 -8.28 -1.56
C CYS A 181 -10.64 -7.23 -1.63
N VAL A 182 -10.44 -6.09 -0.98
CA VAL A 182 -11.08 -4.84 -1.40
C VAL A 182 -10.36 -4.34 -2.66
N LYS A 183 -11.13 -3.92 -3.66
CA LYS A 183 -10.63 -3.35 -4.91
C LYS A 183 -10.79 -1.85 -4.87
N ILE A 184 -9.72 -1.12 -5.16
CA ILE A 184 -9.73 0.34 -5.22
C ILE A 184 -9.20 0.78 -6.58
N SER A 185 -9.79 1.81 -7.17
CA SER A 185 -9.32 2.40 -8.42
C SER A 185 -9.18 3.90 -8.30
N TYR A 186 -8.19 4.49 -8.97
CA TYR A 186 -7.94 5.93 -8.96
C TYR A 186 -7.18 6.38 -10.20
N LEU A 187 -7.18 7.69 -10.44
CA LEU A 187 -6.31 8.34 -11.41
C LEU A 187 -5.08 8.88 -10.71
N GLN A 188 -3.92 8.47 -11.18
CA GLN A 188 -2.65 9.03 -10.76
C GLN A 188 -2.08 9.90 -11.87
N ARG A 189 -1.93 11.19 -11.58
CA ARG A 189 -1.25 12.14 -12.46
C ARG A 189 0.10 12.51 -11.87
N THR A 190 1.17 12.19 -12.59
CA THR A 190 2.54 12.57 -12.25
C THR A 190 3.02 13.62 -13.25
N LYS A 191 3.45 14.77 -12.76
CA LYS A 191 4.04 15.83 -13.55
C LYS A 191 5.50 16.04 -13.13
N ILE A 192 6.41 15.83 -14.07
CA ILE A 192 7.84 16.08 -13.91
C ILE A 192 8.19 17.26 -14.81
N VAL A 193 8.34 18.44 -14.20
CA VAL A 193 8.55 19.71 -14.91
C VAL A 193 7.46 19.96 -15.98
N LEU A 194 7.73 19.69 -17.26
CA LEU A 194 6.77 19.87 -18.37
C LEU A 194 6.09 18.57 -18.82
N LYS A 195 6.63 17.40 -18.46
CA LYS A 195 6.07 16.10 -18.87
C LYS A 195 5.00 15.67 -17.87
N THR A 196 3.82 15.32 -18.36
CA THR A 196 2.73 14.78 -17.54
C THR A 196 2.40 13.37 -18.01
N THR A 197 2.35 12.44 -17.05
CA THR A 197 1.84 11.08 -17.24
C THR A 197 0.57 10.93 -16.42
N THR A 198 -0.42 10.20 -16.94
CA THR A 198 -1.64 9.87 -16.21
C THR A 198 -1.91 8.38 -16.35
N LEU A 199 -2.03 7.71 -15.22
CA LEU A 199 -2.31 6.28 -15.12
C LEU A 199 -3.65 6.07 -14.42
N ARG A 200 -4.43 5.11 -14.92
CA ARG A 200 -5.55 4.49 -14.20
C ARG A 200 -4.99 3.34 -13.41
N VAL A 201 -4.94 3.48 -12.10
CA VAL A 201 -4.41 2.45 -11.20
C VAL A 201 -5.56 1.71 -10.55
N THR A 202 -5.44 0.40 -10.45
CA THR A 202 -6.34 -0.46 -9.69
C THR A 202 -5.53 -1.34 -8.77
N GLU A 203 -5.91 -1.37 -7.50
CA GLU A 203 -5.20 -2.08 -6.45
C GLU A 203 -6.15 -2.98 -5.67
N TRP A 204 -5.61 -4.11 -5.22
CA TRP A 204 -6.35 -5.11 -4.47
C TRP A 204 -5.65 -5.36 -3.14
N TYR A 205 -6.32 -5.00 -2.05
CA TYR A 205 -5.79 -5.14 -0.69
C TYR A 205 -6.55 -6.23 0.06
N ALA A 206 -5.82 -7.13 0.71
CA ALA A 206 -6.38 -8.19 1.54
C ALA A 206 -6.16 -7.91 3.04
N GLU A 207 -7.17 -8.24 3.84
CA GLU A 207 -7.12 -8.13 5.29
C GLU A 207 -5.97 -8.98 5.87
N GLY A 208 -5.23 -8.41 6.82
CA GLY A 208 -4.07 -9.02 7.47
C GLY A 208 -2.84 -9.20 6.57
N VAL A 209 -2.91 -8.81 5.30
CA VAL A 209 -1.83 -8.98 4.31
C VAL A 209 -1.36 -7.64 3.79
N GLY A 210 -2.26 -6.83 3.24
CA GLY A 210 -1.92 -5.63 2.48
C GLY A 210 -2.12 -5.82 0.98
N LEU A 211 -1.28 -5.15 0.18
CA LEU A 211 -1.36 -5.22 -1.28
C LEU A 211 -1.18 -6.67 -1.75
N VAL A 212 -2.08 -7.13 -2.62
CA VAL A 212 -1.98 -8.44 -3.30
C VAL A 212 -1.62 -8.25 -4.77
N LYS A 213 -2.14 -7.18 -5.37
CA LYS A 213 -1.98 -6.87 -6.79
C LYS A 213 -2.16 -5.37 -7.02
N SER A 214 -1.39 -4.80 -7.95
CA SER A 214 -1.62 -3.48 -8.54
C SER A 214 -1.50 -3.58 -10.05
N GLU A 215 -2.37 -2.91 -10.79
CA GLU A 215 -2.27 -2.75 -12.25
C GLU A 215 -2.49 -1.28 -12.62
N ALA A 216 -1.57 -0.73 -13.41
CA ALA A 216 -1.65 0.61 -13.94
C ALA A 216 -1.80 0.57 -15.47
N TYR A 217 -2.73 1.36 -15.99
CA TYR A 217 -2.98 1.49 -17.42
C TYR A 217 -2.85 2.95 -17.85
N ASP A 218 -2.30 3.19 -19.03
CA ASP A 218 -2.27 4.52 -19.61
C ASP A 218 -3.69 5.01 -19.97
N THR A 219 -3.79 6.27 -20.41
CA THR A 219 -5.08 6.85 -20.78
C THR A 219 -5.74 6.19 -21.99
N LYS A 220 -4.99 5.40 -22.77
CA LYS A 220 -5.42 4.65 -23.97
C LYS A 220 -5.79 3.19 -23.64
N GLY A 221 -5.63 2.76 -22.38
CA GLY A 221 -5.93 1.40 -21.95
C GLY A 221 -4.80 0.40 -22.19
N LYS A 222 -3.59 0.86 -22.53
CA LYS A 222 -2.40 0.00 -22.58
C LYS A 222 -1.90 -0.22 -21.16
N LEU A 223 -1.55 -1.47 -20.82
CA LEU A 223 -0.87 -1.77 -19.56
C LEU A 223 0.44 -0.97 -19.49
N ASP A 224 0.69 -0.32 -18.36
CA ASP A 224 1.93 0.40 -18.06
C ASP A 224 2.80 -0.43 -17.12
N SER A 225 2.20 -0.88 -16.01
CA SER A 225 2.90 -1.64 -14.99
C SER A 225 1.96 -2.53 -14.19
N LYS A 226 2.53 -3.58 -13.59
CA LYS A 226 1.81 -4.52 -12.73
C LYS A 226 2.70 -5.00 -11.58
N THR A 227 2.12 -5.06 -10.39
CA THR A 227 2.76 -5.62 -9.19
C THR A 227 1.95 -6.82 -8.71
N LEU A 228 2.62 -7.90 -8.31
CA LEU A 228 1.97 -9.11 -7.78
C LEU A 228 2.67 -9.61 -6.53
N LEU A 229 1.89 -9.88 -5.48
CA LEU A 229 2.35 -10.65 -4.32
C LEU A 229 2.56 -12.11 -4.74
N VAL A 230 3.80 -12.59 -4.69
CA VAL A 230 4.15 -13.94 -5.17
C VAL A 230 4.46 -14.93 -4.06
N LYS A 231 4.83 -14.45 -2.87
CA LYS A 231 5.15 -15.31 -1.72
C LYS A 231 4.98 -14.55 -0.40
N ILE A 232 4.54 -15.27 0.63
CA ILE A 232 4.54 -14.81 2.03
C ILE A 232 5.42 -15.76 2.83
N VAL A 233 6.44 -15.25 3.51
CA VAL A 233 7.25 -16.01 4.47
C VAL A 233 6.89 -15.54 5.87
N LYS A 234 6.21 -16.41 6.62
CA LYS A 234 5.88 -16.14 8.03
C LYS A 234 7.08 -16.49 8.91
N LYS A 235 7.25 -15.73 9.99
CA LYS A 235 8.20 -16.06 11.07
C LYS A 235 7.71 -17.25 11.89
#